data_AF-A0A1W2F0A6-F1
#
_entry.id   AF-A0A1W2F0A6-F1
#
_cell.length_a   1.000
_cell.length_b   1.000
_cell.length_c   1.000
_cell.angle_alpha   90.00
_cell.angle_beta   90.00
_cell.angle_gamma   90.00
#
_symmetry.space_group_name_H-M   'P 1'
#
loop_
_entity.id
_entity.type
_entity.pdbx_description
1 polymer ?
#
loop_
_entity_poly.entity_id
_entity_poly.type
_entity_poly.pdbx_seq_one_letter_code
_entity_poly.pdbx_strand_id
1 'polypeptide(L)' 'MNMQYPDFKKQEIELYDKIQKLSDEFDRLNKAGKDTTDTAQKLETVLKEFLLFRQQNVIKV' A
#
# COMPACT_ATOMS: atom_id res chain seq x y z
N MET A 1 16.66 -6.74 23.31
CA MET A 1 15.42 -5.96 23.48
C MET A 1 15.05 -5.29 22.17
N ASN A 2 13.83 -5.57 21.70
CA ASN A 2 13.09 -5.13 20.52
C ASN A 2 13.62 -3.95 19.69
N MET A 3 14.43 -4.23 18.68
CA MET A 3 14.80 -3.28 17.61
C MET A 3 14.05 -3.54 16.28
N GLN A 4 13.07 -4.47 16.26
CA GLN A 4 12.25 -4.79 15.06
C GLN A 4 10.98 -3.92 14.92
N TYR A 5 10.53 -3.27 15.98
CA TYR A 5 9.34 -2.42 15.97
C TYR A 5 9.46 -1.10 15.16
N PRO A 6 10.61 -0.39 15.13
CA PRO A 6 10.71 0.85 14.36
C PRO A 6 10.68 0.60 12.84
N ASP A 7 11.35 -0.44 12.35
CA ASP A 7 11.27 -0.84 10.93
C ASP A 7 9.88 -1.30 10.53
N PHE A 8 9.17 -2.04 11.40
CA PHE A 8 7.80 -2.47 11.16
C PHE A 8 6.86 -1.28 10.94
N LYS A 9 6.85 -0.31 11.88
CA LYS A 9 5.99 0.88 11.75
C LYS A 9 6.38 1.73 10.54
N LYS A 10 7.68 1.83 10.25
CA LYS A 10 8.16 2.59 9.09
C LYS A 10 7.67 1.97 7.79
N GLN A 11 7.80 0.65 7.63
CA GLN A 11 7.34 -0.06 6.45
C GLN A 11 5.81 -0.02 6.31
N GLU A 12 5.07 -0.09 7.41
CA GLU A 12 3.61 0.10 7.42
C GLU A 12 3.22 1.51 6.93
N ILE A 13 3.87 2.56 7.45
CA ILE A 13 3.63 3.95 7.05
C ILE A 13 3.96 4.16 5.56
N GLU A 14 5.06 3.59 5.07
CA GLU A 14 5.44 3.67 3.65
C GLU A 14 4.41 2.99 2.74
N LEU A 15 3.85 1.85 3.15
CA LEU A 15 2.78 1.18 2.41
C LEU A 15 1.49 2.01 2.40
N TYR A 16 1.09 2.58 3.54
CA TYR A 16 -0.07 3.46 3.59
C TYR A 16 0.10 4.72 2.73
N ASP A 17 1.27 5.38 2.77
CA ASP A 17 1.55 6.56 1.94
C ASP A 17 1.48 6.23 0.44
N LYS A 18 2.04 5.08 0.02
CA LYS A 18 1.96 4.60 -1.36
C LYS A 18 0.53 4.31 -1.79
N ILE A 19 -0.26 3.63 -0.96
CA ILE A 19 -1.67 3.33 -1.23
C ILE A 19 -2.46 4.63 -1.39
N GLN A 20 -2.25 5.60 -0.48
CA GLN A 20 -2.96 6.88 -0.53
C GLN A 20 -2.63 7.65 -1.81
N LYS A 21 -1.35 7.78 -2.17
CA LYS A 21 -0.92 8.48 -3.40
C LYS A 21 -1.49 7.84 -4.66
N LEU A 22 -1.45 6.51 -4.76
CA LEU A 22 -2.00 5.78 -5.91
C LEU A 22 -3.54 5.90 -5.97
N SER A 23 -4.21 5.94 -4.82
CA SER A 23 -5.66 6.15 -4.76
C SER A 23 -6.05 7.56 -5.20
N ASP A 24 -5.30 8.57 -4.77
CA ASP A 24 -5.50 9.97 -5.20
C ASP A 24 -5.22 10.14 -6.70
N GLU A 25 -4.17 9.50 -7.21
CA GLU A 25 -3.86 9.50 -8.65
C GLU A 25 -4.96 8.81 -9.45
N PHE A 26 -5.42 7.65 -8.99
CA PHE A 26 -6.51 6.91 -9.62
C PHE A 26 -7.79 7.75 -9.67
N ASP A 27 -8.19 8.37 -8.54
CA ASP A 27 -9.37 9.24 -8.48
C ASP A 27 -9.25 10.44 -9.41
N ARG A 28 -8.07 11.09 -9.48
CA ARG A 28 -7.81 12.19 -10.41
C ARG A 28 -7.91 11.76 -11.87
N LEU A 29 -7.31 10.63 -12.23
CA LEU A 29 -7.34 10.10 -13.60
C LEU A 29 -8.76 9.69 -13.99
N ASN A 30 -9.47 9.00 -13.08
CA ASN A 30 -10.85 8.57 -13.28
C ASN A 30 -11.78 9.78 -13.48
N LYS A 31 -11.66 10.82 -12.64
CA LYS A 31 -12.42 12.08 -12.80
C LYS A 31 -12.09 12.81 -14.10
N ALA A 32 -10.84 12.72 -14.57
CA ALA A 32 -10.43 13.28 -15.85
C ALA A 32 -10.85 12.42 -17.05
N GLY A 33 -11.52 11.28 -16.85
CA GLY A 33 -11.89 10.33 -17.90
C GLY A 33 -10.66 9.71 -18.60
N LYS A 34 -9.51 9.69 -17.92
CA LYS A 34 -8.27 9.11 -18.44
C LYS A 34 -8.22 7.62 -18.14
N ASP A 35 -7.40 6.89 -18.90
CA ASP A 35 -7.11 5.50 -18.58
C ASP A 35 -6.49 5.40 -17.18
N THR A 36 -7.05 4.52 -16.37
CA THR A 36 -6.61 4.25 -15.00
C THR A 36 -6.03 2.84 -14.86
N THR A 37 -5.89 2.09 -15.96
CA THR A 37 -5.54 0.68 -15.93
C THR A 37 -4.17 0.46 -15.28
N ASP A 38 -3.19 1.29 -15.66
CA ASP A 38 -1.84 1.26 -15.08
C ASP A 38 -1.84 1.59 -13.57
N THR A 39 -2.51 2.67 -13.17
CA THR A 39 -2.60 3.06 -11.74
C THR A 39 -3.36 2.02 -10.93
N ALA A 40 -4.40 1.39 -11.50
CA ALA A 40 -5.13 0.30 -10.85
C ALA A 40 -4.25 -0.94 -10.64
N GLN A 41 -3.47 -1.34 -11.64
CA GLN A 41 -2.55 -2.47 -11.51
C GLN A 41 -1.47 -2.22 -10.46
N LYS A 42 -0.93 -1.00 -10.41
CA LYS A 42 0.02 -0.58 -9.37
C LYS A 42 -0.63 -0.61 -7.99
N LEU A 43 -1.85 -0.10 -7.85
CA LEU A 43 -2.59 -0.12 -6.59
C LEU A 43 -2.88 -1.55 -6.13
N GLU A 44 -3.29 -2.45 -7.03
CA GLU A 44 -3.50 -3.87 -6.73
C GLU A 44 -2.22 -4.53 -6.19
N THR A 45 -1.08 -4.24 -6.82
CA THR A 45 0.23 -4.78 -6.41
C THR A 45 0.59 -4.34 -4.99
N VAL A 46 0.48 -3.03 -4.70
CA VAL A 46 0.79 -2.48 -3.38
C VAL A 46 -0.18 -3.00 -2.31
N LEU A 47 -1.46 -3.19 -2.65
CA LEU A 47 -2.44 -3.80 -1.74
C LEU A 47 -2.12 -5.26 -1.43
N LYS A 48 -1.66 -6.05 -2.41
CA LYS A 48 -1.17 -7.42 -2.19
C LYS A 48 0.04 -7.43 -1.27
N GLU A 49 1.02 -6.54 -1.47
CA GLU A 49 2.17 -6.39 -0.57
C GLU A 49 1.73 -6.04 0.86
N PHE A 50 0.78 -5.12 1.01
CA PHE A 50 0.21 -4.76 2.31
C PHE A 50 -0.51 -5.92 2.99
N LEU A 51 -1.29 -6.70 2.25
CA LEU A 51 -1.97 -7.89 2.79
C LEU A 51 -0.96 -8.96 3.23
N LEU A 52 0.08 -9.21 2.44
CA LEU A 52 1.15 -10.14 2.79
C LEU A 52 1.90 -9.66 4.03
N PHE A 53 2.23 -8.38 4.09
CA PHE A 53 2.83 -7.76 5.27
C PHE A 53 1.93 -7.96 6.50
N ARG A 54 0.63 -7.67 6.41
CA ARG A 54 -0.32 -7.91 7.51
C ARG A 54 -0.41 -9.38 7.90
N GLN A 55 -0.51 -10.31 6.95
CA GLN A 55 -0.60 -11.76 7.24
C GLN A 55 0.65 -12.30 7.93
N GLN A 56 1.85 -11.93 7.48
CA GLN A 56 3.10 -12.33 8.12
C GLN A 56 3.18 -11.85 9.59
N ASN A 57 2.45 -10.79 9.93
CA ASN A 57 2.38 -10.28 11.29
C ASN A 57 1.19 -10.82 12.11
N VAL A 58 0.12 -11.30 11.47
CA VAL A 58 -1.01 -11.99 12.14
C VAL A 58 -0.60 -13.39 12.64
N ILE A 59 0.32 -14.08 11.96
CA ILE A 59 0.79 -15.43 12.35
C ILE A 59 1.82 -15.38 13.50
N LYS A 60 2.27 -14.20 13.92
CA LYS A 60 3.21 -13.99 15.04
C LYS A 60 2.52 -13.59 16.36
N VAL A 61 1.23 -13.91 16.54
CA VAL A 61 0.48 -13.71 17.80
C VAL A 61 0.33 -15.04 18.54
#